data_AF-A0A814QHA1-F1
#
_entry.id   AF-A0A814QHA1-F1
#
_cell.length_a   1.000
_cell.length_b   1.000
_cell.length_c   1.000
_cell.angle_alpha   90.00
_cell.angle_beta   90.00
_cell.angle_gamma   90.00
#
_symmetry.space_group_name_H-M   'P 1'
#
loop_
_entity.id
_entity.type
_entity.pdbx_description
1 polymer ?
#
loop_
_entity_poly.entity_id
_entity_poly.type
_entity_poly.pdbx_seq_one_letter_code
_entity_poly.pdbx_strand_id
1 'polypeptide(L)'
;MPVVSANSTDVCLLTDSDELGNNYVPNAPLRKSSLCDNTPSNDRLLLSGRVYDFSKKCGNGIPNVTLEVWQANYNGLYSTNENDWTCRGVFITDKYGNYNFSTILPGRESDGLGGYRPANIHFKITANGFHELVTQLYFYGDMFLSPNDTCQTCNSSSPTLVIELESIEDFKTAEGYWEIFLNPIQSITSTTTQATLSNLIPNIIQHIIEPAIQGAIDKVQPIVDDAKPIIKEIKTNTLITEHHQFQFLSHYVTRTQAFVLENLVRTIITARMNYDFTQYSSIYCKIRSYIAYILYALSPYFTVLACADRYCSSSLNSKLRNLSKLSISNRLIPGTVIFTLALYLHMLFNYEINHGMCGPKDGTYAQRLSILSLFTFCIIPPALMSTFSILSFRNIKQQRRRIMPVNATVGGVKMRQRDGQLLRMLFFHVLAEFILVTPFSIAYLISTINTQFYTSN
;
A
#
# COMPACT_ATOMS: atom_id res chain seq x y z
N MET A 1 42.66 9.89 -19.89
CA MET A 1 41.36 10.49 -20.27
C MET A 1 40.57 9.43 -21.02
N PRO A 2 39.62 8.73 -20.39
CA PRO A 2 38.70 7.89 -21.13
C PRO A 2 37.50 8.72 -21.62
N VAL A 3 37.04 8.31 -22.79
CA VAL A 3 36.05 8.94 -23.65
C VAL A 3 34.66 8.70 -23.08
N VAL A 4 33.96 9.77 -22.70
CA VAL A 4 32.54 9.73 -22.35
C VAL A 4 31.74 9.51 -23.64
N SER A 5 31.12 8.34 -23.77
CA SER A 5 30.11 8.11 -24.81
C SER A 5 28.85 8.91 -24.45
N ALA A 6 28.57 9.92 -25.26
CA ALA A 6 27.35 10.71 -25.19
C ALA A 6 26.12 9.86 -25.55
N ASN A 7 25.43 9.33 -24.53
CA ASN A 7 24.00 9.04 -24.58
C ASN A 7 23.43 8.77 -23.18
N SER A 8 23.25 9.81 -22.37
CA SER A 8 22.33 9.77 -21.24
C SER A 8 21.64 11.12 -21.14
N THR A 9 20.32 11.14 -21.24
CA THR A 9 19.54 12.23 -20.66
C THR A 9 19.86 12.25 -19.16
N ASP A 10 20.60 13.25 -18.68
CA ASP A 10 20.93 13.42 -17.26
C ASP A 10 19.64 13.64 -16.44
N VAL A 11 19.06 12.53 -15.98
CA VAL A 11 17.92 12.53 -15.07
C VAL A 11 18.50 12.47 -13.66
N CYS A 12 18.60 13.62 -12.99
CA CYS A 12 18.87 13.63 -11.56
C CYS A 12 17.68 13.07 -10.81
N LEU A 13 17.94 12.05 -10.00
CA LEU A 13 16.95 11.39 -9.16
C LEU A 13 17.05 11.96 -7.74
N LEU A 14 15.90 12.15 -7.09
CA LEU A 14 15.87 12.51 -5.68
C LEU A 14 16.47 11.35 -4.89
N THR A 15 17.37 11.64 -3.93
CA THR A 15 17.94 10.60 -3.07
C THR A 15 16.83 10.02 -2.20
N ASP A 16 16.69 8.70 -2.25
CA ASP A 16 15.68 8.00 -1.47
C ASP A 16 16.03 8.03 0.03
N SER A 17 14.99 8.02 0.85
CA SER A 17 15.12 7.80 2.28
C SER A 17 15.31 6.31 2.58
N ASP A 18 15.93 6.04 3.72
CA ASP A 18 16.09 4.69 4.27
C ASP A 18 15.97 4.75 5.81
N GLU A 19 15.93 3.60 6.46
CA GLU A 19 15.77 3.47 7.90
C GLU A 19 16.92 4.12 8.69
N LEU A 20 16.57 4.73 9.83
CA LEU A 20 17.57 5.27 10.77
C LEU A 20 18.41 4.14 11.41
N GLY A 21 17.80 2.98 11.61
CA GLY A 21 18.40 1.86 12.32
C GLY A 21 18.56 2.11 13.83
N ASN A 22 18.86 1.04 14.57
CA ASN A 22 18.90 1.06 16.04
C ASN A 22 20.21 1.64 16.60
N ASN A 23 21.20 1.86 15.74
CA ASN A 23 22.56 2.21 16.14
C ASN A 23 22.84 3.71 16.04
N TYR A 24 21.85 4.58 15.82
CA TYR A 24 22.05 6.03 15.79
C TYR A 24 22.35 6.57 17.21
N VAL A 25 23.39 7.41 17.32
CA VAL A 25 23.77 8.10 18.56
C VAL A 25 23.97 9.58 18.24
N PRO A 26 23.18 10.50 18.84
CA PRO A 26 23.28 11.92 18.55
C PRO A 26 24.56 12.55 19.12
N ASN A 27 24.90 13.75 18.65
CA ASN A 27 26.05 14.55 19.13
C ASN A 27 27.42 13.95 18.81
N ALA A 28 27.54 13.19 17.71
CA ALA A 28 28.83 12.75 17.21
C ALA A 28 29.75 13.95 16.92
N PRO A 29 31.08 13.80 17.09
CA PRO A 29 32.01 14.91 16.93
C PRO A 29 32.15 15.33 15.47
N LEU A 30 32.38 16.63 15.24
CA LEU A 30 32.80 17.14 13.94
C LEU A 30 34.18 16.56 13.58
N ARG A 31 34.28 15.95 12.40
CA ARG A 31 35.51 15.34 11.90
C ARG A 31 36.06 16.10 10.70
N LYS A 32 37.38 16.05 10.52
CA LYS A 32 38.05 16.78 9.43
C LYS A 32 38.09 16.01 8.12
N SER A 33 38.46 14.73 8.16
CA SER A 33 38.78 13.98 6.93
C SER A 33 38.66 12.46 7.04
N SER A 34 38.32 11.90 8.21
CA SER A 34 38.18 10.46 8.35
C SER A 34 37.13 10.08 9.38
N LEU A 35 36.39 8.99 9.13
CA LEU A 35 35.32 8.48 9.99
C LEU A 35 35.81 7.37 10.94
N CYS A 36 36.64 6.45 10.44
CA CYS A 36 37.11 5.24 11.13
C CYS A 36 38.64 5.22 11.32
N ASP A 37 39.21 6.29 11.88
CA ASP A 37 40.67 6.44 12.09
C ASP A 37 41.29 5.31 12.92
N ASN A 38 40.60 4.87 13.97
CA ASN A 38 41.13 3.97 15.00
C ASN A 38 40.86 2.49 14.72
N THR A 39 40.30 2.15 13.56
CA THR A 39 39.92 0.78 13.23
C THR A 39 41.03 0.12 12.41
N PRO A 40 41.60 -1.03 12.85
CA PRO A 40 42.58 -1.76 12.07
C PRO A 40 41.86 -2.47 10.91
N SER A 41 41.86 -1.83 9.74
CA SER A 41 41.46 -2.44 8.47
C SER A 41 42.44 -2.06 7.37
N ASN A 42 42.69 -3.02 6.47
CA ASN A 42 43.50 -2.82 5.27
C ASN A 42 42.66 -2.27 4.10
N ASP A 43 41.33 -2.38 4.16
CA ASP A 43 40.42 -1.97 3.10
C ASP A 43 39.88 -0.57 3.40
N ARG A 44 40.50 0.43 2.77
CA ARG A 44 40.16 1.84 2.93
C ARG A 44 39.13 2.25 1.88
N LEU A 45 38.27 3.18 2.24
CA LEU A 45 37.28 3.77 1.35
C LEU A 45 37.43 5.30 1.39
N LEU A 46 37.75 5.93 0.27
CA LEU A 46 37.53 7.36 0.09
C LEU A 46 36.13 7.56 -0.46
N LEU A 47 35.26 8.17 0.34
CA LEU A 47 33.93 8.54 -0.10
C LEU A 47 33.90 10.05 -0.36
N SER A 48 33.45 10.43 -1.56
CA SER A 48 33.27 11.82 -1.93
C SER A 48 31.95 12.01 -2.67
N GLY A 49 31.50 13.25 -2.74
CA GLY A 49 30.25 13.56 -3.40
C GLY A 49 29.87 15.01 -3.25
N ARG A 50 28.67 15.33 -3.76
CA ARG A 50 28.11 16.68 -3.71
C ARG A 50 26.64 16.62 -3.35
N VAL A 51 26.21 17.55 -2.51
CA VAL A 51 24.81 17.69 -2.12
C VAL A 51 24.15 18.77 -2.98
N TYR A 52 23.00 18.46 -3.59
CA TYR A 52 22.29 19.29 -4.54
C TYR A 52 20.86 19.60 -4.09
N ASP A 53 20.34 20.71 -4.60
CA ASP A 53 18.93 21.09 -4.51
C ASP A 53 18.15 20.45 -5.67
N PHE A 54 17.29 19.48 -5.35
CA PHE A 54 16.52 18.74 -6.34
C PHE A 54 15.60 19.64 -7.17
N SER A 55 15.06 20.72 -6.58
CA SER A 55 14.14 21.63 -7.29
C SER A 55 14.79 22.39 -8.46
N LYS A 56 16.12 22.45 -8.48
CA LYS A 56 16.90 23.19 -9.46
C LYS A 56 17.44 22.33 -10.61
N LYS A 57 16.89 21.13 -10.81
CA LYS A 57 17.28 20.20 -11.90
C LYS A 57 18.81 19.99 -11.97
N CYS A 58 19.41 19.41 -10.94
CA CYS A 58 20.87 19.23 -10.86
C CYS A 58 21.67 20.54 -10.77
N GLY A 59 21.07 21.57 -10.15
CA GLY A 59 21.63 22.92 -10.10
C GLY A 59 22.83 23.06 -9.15
N ASN A 60 22.95 24.23 -8.52
CA ASN A 60 24.09 24.49 -7.63
C ASN A 60 24.06 23.60 -6.38
N GLY A 61 25.24 23.10 -5.99
CA GLY A 61 25.38 22.36 -4.74
C GLY A 61 25.09 23.23 -3.52
N ILE A 62 24.65 22.58 -2.43
CA ILE A 62 24.18 23.22 -1.20
C ILE A 62 25.36 23.33 -0.22
N PRO A 63 25.81 24.54 0.14
CA PRO A 63 26.88 24.71 1.12
C PRO A 63 26.37 24.55 2.55
N ASN A 64 27.29 24.26 3.48
CA ASN A 64 27.01 24.14 4.91
C ASN A 64 25.92 23.12 5.27
N VAL A 65 25.78 22.06 4.48
CA VAL A 65 24.93 20.90 4.81
C VAL A 65 25.64 20.09 5.88
N THR A 66 24.92 19.69 6.91
CA THR A 66 25.43 18.82 7.98
C THR A 66 25.13 17.37 7.61
N LEU A 67 26.18 16.53 7.53
CA LEU A 67 26.10 15.09 7.31
C LEU A 67 26.54 14.40 8.60
N GLU A 68 25.59 13.89 9.38
CA GLU A 68 25.86 12.94 10.46
C GLU A 68 26.03 11.54 9.85
N VAL A 69 27.19 10.91 10.05
CA VAL A 69 27.57 9.65 9.41
C VAL A 69 27.95 8.63 10.46
N TRP A 70 27.43 7.40 10.32
CA TRP A 70 27.82 6.27 11.16
C TRP A 70 27.81 4.96 10.37
N GLN A 71 28.71 4.05 10.75
CA GLN A 71 28.79 2.71 10.14
C GLN A 71 29.32 1.70 11.15
N ALA A 72 29.20 0.42 10.78
CA ALA A 72 29.90 -0.67 11.46
C ALA A 72 31.40 -0.65 11.15
N ASN A 73 32.19 -1.28 12.02
CA ASN A 73 33.59 -1.61 11.74
C ASN A 73 33.71 -2.79 10.74
N TYR A 74 34.94 -3.23 10.45
CA TYR A 74 35.18 -4.33 9.50
C TYR A 74 34.55 -5.69 9.90
N ASN A 75 34.23 -5.87 11.19
CA ASN A 75 33.56 -7.07 11.72
C ASN A 75 32.03 -6.93 11.75
N GLY A 76 31.46 -5.83 11.24
CA GLY A 76 30.01 -5.61 11.29
C GLY A 76 29.48 -5.14 12.65
N LEU A 77 30.35 -4.62 13.52
CA LEU A 77 29.98 -4.16 14.86
C LEU A 77 30.02 -2.63 14.96
N TYR A 78 28.98 -2.06 15.57
CA TYR A 78 28.90 -0.62 15.89
C TYR A 78 29.49 -0.34 17.27
N SER A 79 30.03 0.85 17.48
CA SER A 79 30.33 1.32 18.83
C SER A 79 29.01 1.54 19.60
N THR A 80 28.93 1.01 20.81
CA THR A 80 27.72 1.02 21.65
C THR A 80 27.79 2.00 22.83
N ASN A 81 28.94 2.63 23.07
CA ASN A 81 29.13 3.59 24.16
C ASN A 81 29.04 5.02 23.64
N GLU A 82 28.33 5.89 24.38
CA GLU A 82 28.22 7.34 24.08
C GLU A 82 29.55 8.10 24.15
N ASN A 83 30.59 7.49 24.71
CA ASN A 83 31.96 8.02 24.75
C ASN A 83 32.88 7.42 23.66
N ASP A 84 32.37 6.48 22.87
CA ASP A 84 33.11 5.84 21.78
C ASP A 84 32.52 6.22 20.41
N TRP A 85 33.17 7.19 19.78
CA TRP A 85 32.81 7.71 18.47
C TRP A 85 33.48 6.95 17.32
N THR A 86 33.99 5.74 17.54
CA THR A 86 34.58 4.91 16.48
C THR A 86 33.58 4.75 15.34
N CYS A 87 34.01 5.10 14.12
CA CYS A 87 33.17 5.06 12.92
C CYS A 87 31.90 5.92 12.98
N ARG A 88 31.91 7.00 13.77
CA ARG A 88 30.82 7.98 13.92
C ARG A 88 31.38 9.40 13.84
N GLY A 89 30.72 10.28 13.10
CA GLY A 89 31.17 11.66 12.98
C GLY A 89 30.23 12.54 12.19
N VAL A 90 30.49 13.83 12.26
CA VAL A 90 29.79 14.85 11.49
C VAL A 90 30.73 15.47 10.47
N PHE A 91 30.25 15.67 9.25
CA PHE A 91 30.93 16.39 8.18
C PHE A 91 30.05 17.53 7.68
N ILE A 92 30.67 18.59 7.16
CA ILE A 92 29.97 19.77 6.66
C ILE A 92 30.40 19.99 5.20
N THR A 93 29.44 20.22 4.30
CA THR A 93 29.76 20.51 2.90
C THR A 93 30.48 21.84 2.74
N ASP A 94 31.39 21.90 1.77
CA ASP A 94 32.11 23.12 1.42
C ASP A 94 31.20 24.17 0.74
N LYS A 95 31.77 25.32 0.37
CA LYS A 95 31.05 26.40 -0.33
C LYS A 95 30.41 26.01 -1.66
N TYR A 96 30.83 24.90 -2.26
CA TYR A 96 30.28 24.36 -3.50
C TYR A 96 29.29 23.22 -3.23
N GLY A 97 29.15 22.75 -1.99
CA GLY A 97 28.31 21.63 -1.61
C GLY A 97 29.02 20.28 -1.64
N ASN A 98 30.34 20.25 -1.79
CA ASN A 98 31.11 19.00 -1.80
C ASN A 98 31.32 18.48 -0.38
N TYR A 99 31.30 17.16 -0.23
CA TYR A 99 31.80 16.46 0.95
C TYR A 99 32.82 15.41 0.52
N ASN A 100 33.78 15.14 1.40
CA ASN A 100 34.70 14.02 1.24
C ASN A 100 35.22 13.60 2.61
N PHE A 101 35.41 12.30 2.79
CA PHE A 101 36.09 11.75 3.95
C PHE A 101 36.60 10.34 3.63
N SER A 102 37.63 9.93 4.36
CA SER A 102 38.13 8.56 4.35
C SER A 102 37.43 7.72 5.41
N THR A 103 37.27 6.43 5.15
CA THR A 103 36.76 5.46 6.10
C THR A 103 37.34 4.08 5.76
N ILE A 104 36.76 3.04 6.33
CA ILE A 104 37.00 1.66 5.95
C ILE A 104 35.75 1.11 5.26
N LEU A 105 35.91 0.10 4.41
CA LEU A 105 34.74 -0.63 3.92
C LEU A 105 34.05 -1.32 5.13
N PRO A 106 32.77 -1.05 5.40
CA PRO A 106 32.09 -1.61 6.57
C PRO A 106 31.90 -3.12 6.40
N GLY A 107 32.01 -3.84 7.52
CA GLY A 107 31.57 -5.23 7.59
C GLY A 107 30.05 -5.33 7.57
N ARG A 108 29.54 -6.53 7.27
CA ARG A 108 28.10 -6.80 7.24
C ARG A 108 27.56 -7.03 8.65
N GLU A 109 26.45 -6.37 8.98
CA GLU A 109 25.73 -6.58 10.23
C GLU A 109 24.94 -7.90 10.14
N SER A 110 25.09 -8.78 11.14
CA SER A 110 24.32 -10.03 11.22
C SER A 110 23.00 -9.83 11.96
N ASP A 111 21.95 -10.52 11.51
CA ASP A 111 20.66 -10.59 12.20
C ASP A 111 20.65 -11.57 13.41
N GLY A 112 21.76 -12.28 13.65
CA GLY A 112 21.89 -13.29 14.70
C GLY A 112 21.19 -14.62 14.41
N LEU A 113 20.50 -14.75 13.28
CA LEU A 113 19.78 -15.94 12.81
C LEU A 113 20.42 -16.58 11.57
N GLY A 114 21.59 -16.07 11.16
CA GLY A 114 22.36 -16.56 10.01
C GLY A 114 22.20 -15.72 8.75
N GLY A 115 21.40 -14.65 8.80
CA GLY A 115 21.29 -13.65 7.75
C GLY A 115 22.17 -12.42 8.02
N TYR A 116 22.32 -11.60 6.98
CA TYR A 116 23.11 -10.38 7.01
C TYR A 116 22.39 -9.25 6.29
N ARG A 117 22.65 -8.03 6.77
CA ARG A 117 22.39 -6.81 6.00
C ARG A 117 23.57 -6.56 5.05
N PRO A 118 23.33 -6.01 3.85
CA PRO A 118 24.40 -5.59 2.95
C PRO A 118 25.29 -4.55 3.64
N ALA A 119 26.58 -4.52 3.28
CA ALA A 119 27.51 -3.53 3.81
C ALA A 119 26.99 -2.13 3.50
N ASN A 120 26.90 -1.27 4.52
CA ASN A 120 26.26 0.03 4.39
C ASN A 120 26.89 1.11 5.29
N ILE A 121 26.68 2.37 4.90
CA ILE A 121 27.04 3.56 5.67
C ILE A 121 25.76 4.39 5.85
N HIS A 122 25.41 4.73 7.08
CA HIS A 122 24.24 5.53 7.36
C HIS A 122 24.52 7.03 7.31
N PHE A 123 23.51 7.78 6.90
CA PHE A 123 23.52 9.23 6.84
C PHE A 123 22.26 9.82 7.44
N LYS A 124 22.42 10.87 8.22
CA LYS A 124 21.36 11.81 8.57
C LYS A 124 21.81 13.20 8.15
N ILE A 125 21.05 13.81 7.24
CA ILE A 125 21.45 14.98 6.48
C ILE A 125 20.49 16.12 6.77
N THR A 126 21.04 17.21 7.28
CA THR A 126 20.27 18.39 7.67
C THR A 126 20.83 19.62 6.95
N ALA A 127 19.95 20.36 6.29
CA ALA A 127 20.29 21.60 5.61
C ALA A 127 19.18 22.64 5.80
N ASN A 128 19.55 23.91 5.96
CA ASN A 128 18.57 24.97 6.15
C ASN A 128 17.67 25.13 4.90
N GLY A 129 16.35 25.10 5.09
CA GLY A 129 15.38 25.18 4.00
C GLY A 129 15.12 23.87 3.27
N PHE A 130 15.64 22.73 3.76
CA PHE A 130 15.40 21.40 3.20
C PHE A 130 14.83 20.45 4.25
N HIS A 131 14.08 19.45 3.79
CA HIS A 131 13.65 18.36 4.65
C HIS A 131 14.87 17.57 5.13
N GLU A 132 14.89 17.21 6.40
CA GLU A 132 15.90 16.27 6.93
C GLU A 132 15.78 14.94 6.17
N LEU A 133 16.92 14.41 5.73
CA LEU A 133 17.01 13.14 5.02
C LEU A 133 17.78 12.14 5.88
N VAL A 134 17.09 11.06 6.27
CA VAL A 134 17.72 9.86 6.82
C VAL A 134 17.80 8.83 5.71
N THR A 135 18.99 8.29 5.48
CA THR A 135 19.25 7.35 4.38
C THR A 135 20.48 6.48 4.64
N GLN A 136 20.75 5.54 3.74
CA GLN A 136 21.87 4.61 3.80
C GLN A 136 22.52 4.49 2.41
N LEU A 137 23.84 4.35 2.39
CA LEU A 137 24.63 4.08 1.19
C LEU A 137 25.04 2.61 1.20
N TYR A 138 24.81 1.92 0.08
CA TYR A 138 25.17 0.54 -0.18
C TYR A 138 26.17 0.43 -1.33
N PHE A 139 26.78 -0.75 -1.47
CA PHE A 139 27.82 -0.99 -2.46
C PHE A 139 27.36 -2.03 -3.49
N TYR A 140 27.58 -1.71 -4.76
CA TYR A 140 27.27 -2.59 -5.87
C TYR A 140 28.03 -3.91 -5.75
N GLY A 141 27.35 -5.02 -6.07
CA GLY A 141 27.92 -6.36 -6.01
C GLY A 141 27.84 -7.06 -4.64
N ASP A 142 27.29 -6.41 -3.61
CA ASP A 142 27.03 -7.09 -2.33
C ASP A 142 25.92 -8.16 -2.49
N MET A 143 26.21 -9.39 -2.08
CA MET A 143 25.29 -10.53 -2.23
C MET A 143 24.03 -10.46 -1.36
N PHE A 144 24.03 -9.59 -0.35
CA PHE A 144 22.91 -9.35 0.56
C PHE A 144 22.09 -8.10 0.19
N LEU A 145 22.34 -7.47 -0.96
CA LEU A 145 21.38 -6.51 -1.52
C LEU A 145 20.01 -7.19 -1.73
N SER A 146 18.95 -6.39 -1.79
CA SER A 146 17.60 -6.87 -2.11
C SER A 146 17.62 -7.83 -3.31
N PRO A 147 16.98 -9.01 -3.20
CA PRO A 147 15.98 -9.41 -2.19
C PRO A 147 16.55 -10.12 -0.94
N ASN A 148 17.87 -10.21 -0.78
CA ASN A 148 18.50 -11.01 0.28
C ASN A 148 18.78 -10.24 1.58
N ASP A 149 18.49 -8.94 1.60
CA ASP A 149 18.64 -8.10 2.78
C ASP A 149 17.69 -8.55 3.90
N THR A 150 18.23 -8.83 5.08
CA THR A 150 17.41 -9.23 6.25
C THR A 150 16.55 -8.09 6.78
N CYS A 151 16.87 -6.84 6.46
CA CYS A 151 16.07 -5.69 6.84
C CYS A 151 14.87 -5.53 5.88
N GLN A 152 13.67 -5.88 6.35
CA GLN A 152 12.45 -5.86 5.54
C GLN A 152 11.98 -4.45 5.12
N THR A 153 12.39 -3.41 5.85
CA THR A 153 11.99 -2.03 5.60
C THR A 153 13.09 -1.18 4.98
N CYS A 154 14.31 -1.73 4.87
CA CYS A 154 15.44 -1.02 4.28
C CYS A 154 15.34 -0.97 2.75
N ASN A 155 15.92 0.07 2.15
CA ASN A 155 15.78 0.36 0.72
C ASN A 155 17.02 -0.02 -0.10
N SER A 156 17.64 -1.17 0.18
CA SER A 156 18.84 -1.64 -0.53
C SER A 156 18.61 -2.04 -1.99
N SER A 157 17.37 -1.98 -2.49
CA SER A 157 17.03 -2.06 -3.93
C SER A 157 17.11 -0.73 -4.67
N SER A 158 17.22 0.41 -3.98
CA SER A 158 17.18 1.71 -4.64
C SER A 158 18.46 1.97 -5.44
N PRO A 159 18.36 2.30 -6.75
CA PRO A 159 19.52 2.66 -7.55
C PRO A 159 20.14 4.00 -7.12
N THR A 160 19.45 4.81 -6.32
CA THR A 160 19.99 6.09 -5.81
C THR A 160 20.88 5.91 -4.57
N LEU A 161 20.84 4.71 -3.98
CA LEU A 161 21.53 4.37 -2.73
C LEU A 161 22.66 3.35 -2.94
N VAL A 162 22.84 2.82 -4.15
CA VAL A 162 23.87 1.82 -4.46
C VAL A 162 24.92 2.45 -5.35
N ILE A 163 26.18 2.46 -4.91
CA ILE A 163 27.32 2.97 -5.70
C ILE A 163 28.27 1.86 -6.12
N GLU A 164 28.90 2.04 -7.27
CA GLU A 164 30.04 1.25 -7.69
C GLU A 164 31.32 1.84 -7.08
N LEU A 165 32.25 0.97 -6.70
CA LEU A 165 33.54 1.36 -6.13
C LEU A 165 34.64 1.14 -7.15
N GLU A 166 35.50 2.13 -7.32
CA GLU A 166 36.70 2.02 -8.15
C GLU A 166 37.91 1.72 -7.27
N SER A 167 38.68 0.68 -7.60
CA SER A 167 39.92 0.38 -6.90
C SER A 167 41.04 1.32 -7.34
N ILE A 168 41.72 1.95 -6.40
CA ILE A 168 42.96 2.68 -6.66
C ILE A 168 44.11 1.67 -6.86
N GLU A 169 45.18 2.06 -7.55
CA GLU A 169 46.33 1.22 -7.96
C GLU A 169 46.98 0.40 -6.83
N ASP A 170 46.71 0.72 -5.56
CA ASP A 170 47.21 -0.01 -4.38
C ASP A 170 46.39 -1.27 -4.02
N PHE A 171 45.28 -1.53 -4.72
CA PHE A 171 44.30 -2.62 -4.50
C PHE A 171 43.71 -2.71 -3.08
N LYS A 172 43.98 -1.71 -2.23
CA LYS A 172 43.59 -1.66 -0.81
C LYS A 172 42.72 -0.46 -0.50
N THR A 173 42.72 0.53 -1.38
CA THR A 173 41.89 1.72 -1.27
C THR A 173 40.86 1.71 -2.40
N ALA A 174 39.59 1.73 -2.02
CA ALA A 174 38.48 1.96 -2.92
C ALA A 174 38.08 3.43 -2.90
N GLU A 175 37.65 3.96 -4.04
CA GLU A 175 37.04 5.27 -4.18
C GLU A 175 35.56 5.10 -4.55
N GLY A 176 34.70 5.83 -3.86
CA GLY A 176 33.27 5.90 -4.13
C GLY A 176 32.84 7.34 -4.33
N TYR A 177 32.02 7.58 -5.35
CA TYR A 177 31.40 8.87 -5.60
C TYR A 177 29.89 8.77 -5.44
N TRP A 178 29.29 9.58 -4.56
CA TRP A 178 27.85 9.55 -4.29
C TRP A 178 27.24 10.96 -4.21
N GLU A 179 26.38 11.28 -5.18
CA GLU A 179 25.64 12.52 -5.20
C GLU A 179 24.34 12.43 -4.39
N ILE A 180 24.05 13.48 -3.62
CA ILE A 180 22.89 13.53 -2.72
C ILE A 180 21.98 14.66 -3.17
N PHE A 181 20.71 14.37 -3.43
CA PHE A 181 19.72 15.34 -3.86
C PHE A 181 18.69 15.54 -2.75
N LEU A 182 18.63 16.76 -2.20
CA LEU A 182 17.72 17.12 -1.11
C LEU A 182 16.45 17.80 -1.64
N ASN A 183 15.33 17.52 -0.97
CA ASN A 183 14.04 18.12 -1.26
C ASN A 183 13.83 19.41 -0.43
N PRO A 184 13.64 20.59 -1.06
CA PRO A 184 13.44 21.83 -0.33
C PRO A 184 12.08 21.88 0.38
N ILE A 185 12.04 22.52 1.55
CA ILE A 185 10.79 22.84 2.27
C ILE A 185 10.12 23.98 1.50
N GLN A 186 8.96 23.72 0.90
CA GLN A 186 8.19 24.78 0.24
C GLN A 186 7.67 25.77 1.28
N SER A 187 8.16 27.01 1.25
CA SER A 187 7.56 28.10 2.02
C SER A 187 6.18 28.40 1.43
N ILE A 188 5.11 28.22 2.20
CA ILE A 188 3.77 28.66 1.84
C ILE A 188 3.77 30.20 1.86
N THR A 189 4.19 30.84 0.77
CA THR A 189 3.86 32.24 0.52
C THR A 189 2.45 32.28 -0.07
N SER A 190 1.50 32.63 0.80
CA SER A 190 0.10 32.86 0.47
C SER A 190 -0.07 34.09 -0.41
N THR A 191 0.10 33.92 -1.73
CA THR A 191 -0.42 34.75 -2.83
C THR A 191 -0.03 34.04 -4.13
N THR A 192 -0.94 33.40 -4.88
CA THR A 192 -1.68 34.06 -5.95
C THR A 192 -2.83 33.15 -6.42
N THR A 193 -3.97 33.81 -6.61
CA THR A 193 -5.30 33.36 -6.99
C THR A 193 -5.41 32.75 -8.39
N GLN A 194 -6.12 31.63 -8.48
CA GLN A 194 -7.24 31.36 -9.41
C GLN A 194 -7.03 31.45 -10.94
N ALA A 195 -5.81 31.54 -11.45
CA ALA A 195 -5.53 31.56 -12.89
C ALA A 195 -4.85 30.29 -13.47
N THR A 196 -4.51 29.30 -12.63
CA THR A 196 -3.80 28.08 -13.07
C THR A 196 -4.67 26.81 -13.15
N LEU A 197 -5.89 26.82 -12.63
CA LEU A 197 -6.75 25.62 -12.62
C LEU A 197 -7.35 25.25 -13.99
N SER A 198 -7.43 26.16 -14.96
CA SER A 198 -7.96 25.84 -16.30
C SER A 198 -6.95 25.11 -17.18
N ASN A 199 -5.65 25.25 -16.91
CA ASN A 199 -4.58 24.72 -17.77
C ASN A 199 -3.92 23.45 -17.18
N LEU A 200 -4.18 23.13 -15.92
CA LEU A 200 -3.63 21.95 -15.24
C LEU A 200 -4.43 20.68 -15.54
N ILE A 201 -5.75 20.80 -15.73
CA ILE A 201 -6.64 19.64 -15.90
C ILE A 201 -6.38 18.88 -17.21
N PRO A 202 -6.22 19.52 -18.39
CA PRO A 202 -5.94 18.80 -19.63
C PRO A 202 -4.55 18.14 -19.63
N ASN A 203 -3.52 18.81 -19.08
CA ASN A 203 -2.15 18.31 -19.04
C ASN A 203 -1.98 17.11 -18.09
N ILE A 204 -2.65 17.12 -16.94
CA ILE A 204 -2.66 15.96 -16.02
C ILE A 204 -3.39 14.78 -16.66
N ILE A 205 -4.50 15.02 -17.38
CA ILE A 205 -5.23 13.96 -18.07
C ILE A 205 -4.37 13.31 -19.16
N GLN A 206 -3.74 14.12 -20.02
CA GLN A 206 -3.04 13.64 -21.21
C GLN A 206 -1.63 13.09 -20.94
N HIS A 207 -0.93 13.58 -19.91
CA HIS A 207 0.45 13.17 -19.62
C HIS A 207 0.64 12.35 -18.34
N ILE A 208 -0.38 12.25 -17.48
CA ILE A 208 -0.29 11.51 -16.21
C ILE A 208 -1.34 10.41 -16.14
N ILE A 209 -2.60 10.71 -16.48
CA ILE A 209 -3.71 9.75 -16.34
C ILE A 209 -3.76 8.79 -17.53
N GLU A 210 -3.68 9.26 -18.77
CA GLU A 210 -3.73 8.38 -19.96
C GLU A 210 -2.59 7.33 -19.99
N PRO A 211 -1.31 7.67 -19.75
CA PRO A 211 -0.23 6.66 -19.73
C PRO A 211 -0.32 5.70 -18.54
N ALA A 212 -0.83 6.14 -17.39
CA ALA A 212 -1.02 5.29 -16.21
C ALA A 212 -2.20 4.33 -16.38
N ILE A 213 -3.28 4.79 -17.01
CA ILE A 213 -4.40 3.94 -17.41
C ILE A 213 -3.93 2.95 -18.47
N GLN A 214 -3.16 3.39 -19.47
CA GLN A 214 -2.66 2.49 -20.52
C GLN A 214 -1.70 1.44 -19.95
N GLY A 215 -0.76 1.81 -19.06
CA GLY A 215 0.13 0.84 -18.41
C GLY A 215 -0.58 -0.12 -17.45
N ALA A 216 -1.70 0.30 -16.85
CA ALA A 216 -2.57 -0.59 -16.07
C ALA A 216 -3.39 -1.51 -16.99
N ILE A 217 -3.91 -0.99 -18.10
CA ILE A 217 -4.58 -1.78 -19.15
C ILE A 217 -3.60 -2.81 -19.70
N ASP A 218 -2.37 -2.45 -20.04
CA ASP A 218 -1.37 -3.36 -20.62
C ASP A 218 -0.96 -4.50 -19.66
N LYS A 219 -1.06 -4.30 -18.34
CA LYS A 219 -0.83 -5.34 -17.33
C LYS A 219 -2.06 -6.22 -17.10
N VAL A 220 -3.27 -5.69 -17.33
CA VAL A 220 -4.54 -6.41 -17.14
C VAL A 220 -5.00 -7.09 -18.44
N GLN A 221 -4.59 -6.58 -19.60
CA GLN A 221 -4.96 -7.04 -20.93
C GLN A 221 -4.60 -8.50 -21.19
N PRO A 222 -3.43 -9.02 -20.76
CA PRO A 222 -3.10 -10.45 -20.88
C PRO A 222 -4.04 -11.33 -20.06
N ILE A 223 -4.43 -10.90 -18.85
CA ILE A 223 -5.37 -11.61 -17.97
C ILE A 223 -6.78 -11.60 -18.58
N VAL A 224 -7.18 -10.49 -19.20
CA VAL A 224 -8.44 -10.36 -19.92
C VAL A 224 -8.44 -11.23 -21.18
N ASP A 225 -7.32 -11.32 -21.89
CA ASP A 225 -7.16 -12.12 -23.11
C ASP A 225 -7.14 -13.62 -22.81
N ASP A 226 -6.54 -14.04 -21.69
CA ASP A 226 -6.63 -15.41 -21.16
C ASP A 226 -8.06 -15.76 -20.71
N ALA A 227 -8.83 -14.78 -20.22
CA ALA A 227 -10.22 -14.96 -19.83
C ALA A 227 -11.20 -14.95 -21.02
N LYS A 228 -10.85 -14.34 -22.17
CA LYS A 228 -11.72 -14.26 -23.37
C LYS A 228 -12.20 -15.63 -23.90
N PRO A 229 -11.38 -16.67 -24.05
CA PRO A 229 -11.86 -17.99 -24.49
C PRO A 229 -12.79 -18.64 -23.46
N ILE A 230 -12.52 -18.48 -22.16
CA ILE A 230 -13.38 -18.96 -21.06
C ILE A 230 -14.75 -18.25 -21.09
N ILE A 231 -14.75 -16.93 -21.32
CA ILE A 231 -15.98 -16.13 -21.47
C ILE A 231 -16.75 -16.50 -22.74
N LYS A 232 -16.05 -16.85 -23.84
CA LYS A 232 -16.65 -17.29 -25.11
C LYS A 232 -17.31 -18.67 -25.00
N GLU A 233 -16.72 -19.58 -24.22
CA GLU A 233 -17.27 -20.88 -23.87
C GLU A 233 -18.48 -20.76 -22.92
N ILE A 234 -18.49 -19.75 -22.04
CA ILE A 234 -19.64 -19.40 -21.20
C ILE A 234 -20.79 -18.77 -22.01
N LYS A 235 -20.48 -17.93 -23.02
CA LYS A 235 -21.47 -17.24 -23.87
C LYS A 235 -22.22 -18.17 -24.85
N THR A 236 -21.66 -19.31 -25.21
CA THR A 236 -22.24 -20.25 -26.19
C THR A 236 -23.29 -21.20 -25.59
N ASN A 237 -23.47 -21.23 -24.27
CA ASN A 237 -24.55 -21.96 -23.59
C ASN A 237 -25.77 -21.04 -23.35
N THR A 238 -26.57 -20.89 -24.40
CA THR A 238 -27.52 -19.79 -24.68
C THR A 238 -28.80 -19.68 -23.84
N LEU A 239 -28.89 -20.20 -22.61
CA LEU A 239 -30.18 -20.16 -21.88
C LEU A 239 -30.14 -19.75 -20.41
N ILE A 240 -28.98 -19.53 -19.76
CA ILE A 240 -28.95 -19.17 -18.32
C ILE A 240 -27.71 -18.30 -17.97
N THR A 241 -27.53 -17.15 -18.64
CA THR A 241 -26.32 -16.30 -18.47
C THR A 241 -26.51 -15.03 -17.64
N GLU A 242 -27.72 -14.57 -17.32
CA GLU A 242 -27.87 -13.24 -16.68
C GLU A 242 -27.72 -13.22 -15.15
N HIS A 243 -28.18 -14.24 -14.42
CA HIS A 243 -28.19 -14.18 -12.94
C HIS A 243 -26.86 -14.54 -12.25
N HIS A 244 -25.99 -15.32 -12.91
CA HIS A 244 -24.79 -15.89 -12.28
C HIS A 244 -23.52 -15.08 -12.54
N GLN A 245 -23.46 -14.33 -13.64
CA GLN A 245 -22.29 -13.50 -13.99
C GLN A 245 -22.15 -12.28 -13.07
N PHE A 246 -23.27 -11.70 -12.61
CA PHE A 246 -23.24 -10.53 -11.74
C PHE A 246 -22.71 -10.83 -10.33
N GLN A 247 -23.02 -11.99 -9.76
CA GLN A 247 -22.66 -12.33 -8.36
C GLN A 247 -21.19 -12.68 -8.19
N PHE A 248 -20.61 -13.44 -9.13
CA PHE A 248 -19.22 -13.90 -9.01
C PHE A 248 -18.23 -12.81 -9.46
N LEU A 249 -18.54 -12.10 -10.55
CA LEU A 249 -17.70 -11.02 -11.06
C LEU A 249 -17.80 -9.79 -10.15
N SER A 250 -18.99 -9.36 -9.72
CA SER A 250 -19.12 -8.17 -8.85
C SER A 250 -18.40 -8.35 -7.51
N HIS A 251 -18.46 -9.53 -6.90
CA HIS A 251 -17.91 -9.78 -5.55
C HIS A 251 -16.39 -9.95 -5.54
N TYR A 252 -15.83 -10.70 -6.51
CA TYR A 252 -14.39 -10.82 -6.68
C TYR A 252 -13.78 -9.50 -7.18
N VAL A 253 -14.50 -8.75 -8.01
CA VAL A 253 -14.05 -7.44 -8.48
C VAL A 253 -14.14 -6.39 -7.36
N THR A 254 -15.22 -6.28 -6.57
CA THR A 254 -15.32 -5.21 -5.53
C THR A 254 -14.45 -5.43 -4.29
N ARG A 255 -14.31 -6.65 -3.75
CA ARG A 255 -13.45 -6.88 -2.56
C ARG A 255 -11.97 -6.84 -2.92
N THR A 256 -11.60 -7.43 -4.05
CA THR A 256 -10.21 -7.41 -4.54
C THR A 256 -9.87 -6.02 -5.08
N GLN A 257 -10.78 -5.30 -5.75
CA GLN A 257 -10.53 -3.90 -6.13
C GLN A 257 -10.56 -2.94 -4.94
N ALA A 258 -11.30 -3.14 -3.86
CA ALA A 258 -11.22 -2.24 -2.71
C ALA A 258 -9.86 -2.39 -2.00
N PHE A 259 -9.44 -3.63 -1.75
CA PHE A 259 -8.14 -3.92 -1.15
C PHE A 259 -6.97 -3.55 -2.08
N VAL A 260 -7.08 -3.87 -3.38
CA VAL A 260 -6.09 -3.49 -4.38
C VAL A 260 -6.14 -1.99 -4.62
N LEU A 261 -7.26 -1.31 -4.81
CA LEU A 261 -7.29 0.14 -4.99
C LEU A 261 -6.79 0.87 -3.73
N GLU A 262 -7.14 0.42 -2.52
CA GLU A 262 -6.67 1.07 -1.30
C GLU A 262 -5.16 0.89 -1.07
N ASN A 263 -4.63 -0.32 -1.30
CA ASN A 263 -3.20 -0.58 -1.15
C ASN A 263 -2.39 -0.14 -2.37
N LEU A 264 -2.90 -0.27 -3.60
CA LEU A 264 -2.25 0.13 -4.84
C LEU A 264 -2.26 1.65 -5.00
N VAL A 265 -3.32 2.37 -4.64
CA VAL A 265 -3.30 3.84 -4.64
C VAL A 265 -2.34 4.34 -3.56
N ARG A 266 -2.33 3.73 -2.37
CA ARG A 266 -1.32 4.03 -1.33
C ARG A 266 0.08 3.75 -1.86
N THR A 267 0.36 2.54 -2.34
CA THR A 267 1.68 2.13 -2.83
C THR A 267 2.12 2.95 -4.04
N ILE A 268 1.25 3.27 -5.00
CA ILE A 268 1.61 4.10 -6.17
C ILE A 268 1.90 5.53 -5.73
N ILE A 269 1.12 6.10 -4.81
CA ILE A 269 1.35 7.48 -4.33
C ILE A 269 2.63 7.53 -3.48
N THR A 270 2.80 6.60 -2.55
CA THR A 270 3.99 6.51 -1.70
C THR A 270 5.25 6.22 -2.52
N ALA A 271 5.18 5.29 -3.49
CA ALA A 271 6.34 4.89 -4.31
C ALA A 271 6.75 5.91 -5.39
N ARG A 272 5.92 6.92 -5.70
CA ARG A 272 6.28 7.95 -6.70
C ARG A 272 6.47 9.36 -6.14
N MET A 273 5.92 9.67 -4.97
CA MET A 273 5.96 11.04 -4.42
C MET A 273 6.84 11.19 -3.16
N ASN A 274 7.42 10.10 -2.61
CA ASN A 274 8.13 10.09 -1.30
C ASN A 274 7.40 10.90 -0.21
N TYR A 275 6.08 10.99 -0.33
CA TYR A 275 5.21 11.81 0.52
C TYR A 275 3.93 11.02 0.74
N ASP A 276 3.76 10.53 1.97
CA ASP A 276 2.56 9.80 2.34
C ASP A 276 1.41 10.79 2.58
N PHE A 277 0.70 11.14 1.50
CA PHE A 277 -0.51 11.97 1.57
C PHE A 277 -1.54 11.47 2.59
N THR A 278 -1.46 10.18 2.99
CA THR A 278 -2.33 9.58 3.99
C THR A 278 -2.09 10.12 5.41
N GLN A 279 -0.91 10.69 5.69
CA GLN A 279 -0.51 11.19 7.02
C GLN A 279 -0.61 12.71 7.19
N TYR A 280 -0.74 13.47 6.09
CA TYR A 280 -0.68 14.94 6.14
C TYR A 280 -1.99 15.65 5.74
N SER A 281 -2.89 14.99 5.00
CA SER A 281 -4.16 15.61 4.56
C SER A 281 -5.36 15.06 5.32
N SER A 282 -5.90 15.86 6.25
CA SER A 282 -7.13 15.53 6.99
C SER A 282 -8.31 15.22 6.05
N ILE A 283 -8.40 15.92 4.92
CA ILE A 283 -9.46 15.72 3.92
C ILE A 283 -9.31 14.34 3.26
N TYR A 284 -8.10 13.96 2.87
CA TYR A 284 -7.83 12.67 2.26
C TYR A 284 -8.10 11.52 3.24
N CYS A 285 -7.66 11.64 4.49
CA CYS A 285 -7.96 10.69 5.57
C CYS A 285 -9.47 10.42 5.71
N LYS A 286 -10.27 11.50 5.76
CA LYS A 286 -11.74 11.42 5.86
C LYS A 286 -12.37 10.74 4.65
N ILE A 287 -12.03 11.19 3.44
CA ILE A 287 -12.61 10.66 2.18
C ILE A 287 -12.21 9.20 1.98
N ARG A 288 -10.94 8.86 2.18
CA ARG A 288 -10.43 7.48 2.04
C ARG A 288 -11.17 6.54 2.99
N SER A 289 -11.22 6.88 4.28
CA SER A 289 -11.86 6.04 5.29
C SER A 289 -13.35 5.87 5.01
N TYR A 290 -14.03 6.95 4.61
CA TYR A 290 -15.44 6.91 4.20
C TYR A 290 -15.68 5.97 3.01
N ILE A 291 -14.91 6.12 1.92
CA ILE A 291 -15.02 5.27 0.72
C ILE A 291 -14.75 3.80 1.07
N ALA A 292 -13.71 3.52 1.86
CA ALA A 292 -13.35 2.16 2.25
C ALA A 292 -14.51 1.47 2.98
N TYR A 293 -15.11 2.12 3.99
CA TYR A 293 -16.24 1.55 4.73
C TYR A 293 -17.49 1.35 3.86
N ILE A 294 -17.76 2.24 2.90
CA ILE A 294 -18.85 2.06 1.93
C ILE A 294 -18.60 0.83 1.07
N LEU A 295 -17.40 0.68 0.50
CA LEU A 295 -17.06 -0.45 -0.36
C LEU A 295 -17.12 -1.77 0.41
N TYR A 296 -16.64 -1.80 1.65
CA TYR A 296 -16.76 -2.96 2.54
C TYR A 296 -18.22 -3.28 2.86
N ALA A 297 -19.11 -2.28 2.98
CA ALA A 297 -20.53 -2.48 3.21
C ALA A 297 -21.30 -2.95 1.98
N LEU A 298 -20.99 -2.45 0.78
CA LEU A 298 -21.77 -2.78 -0.41
C LEU A 298 -21.73 -4.28 -0.74
N SER A 299 -20.57 -4.91 -0.59
CA SER A 299 -20.33 -6.31 -0.90
C SER A 299 -21.32 -7.29 -0.21
N PRO A 300 -21.42 -7.33 1.13
CA PRO A 300 -22.36 -8.23 1.82
C PRO A 300 -23.83 -7.88 1.53
N TYR A 301 -24.18 -6.61 1.41
CA TYR A 301 -25.57 -6.20 1.14
C TYR A 301 -26.04 -6.58 -0.27
N PHE A 302 -25.16 -6.55 -1.27
CA PHE A 302 -25.47 -7.10 -2.59
C PHE A 302 -25.64 -8.62 -2.55
N THR A 303 -24.88 -9.33 -1.72
CA THR A 303 -25.10 -10.77 -1.52
C THR A 303 -26.44 -11.06 -0.82
N VAL A 304 -26.85 -10.22 0.13
CA VAL A 304 -28.20 -10.28 0.73
C VAL A 304 -29.27 -10.11 -0.34
N LEU A 305 -29.15 -9.10 -1.22
CA LEU A 305 -30.10 -8.89 -2.31
C LEU A 305 -30.15 -10.08 -3.27
N ALA A 306 -29.01 -10.67 -3.60
CA ALA A 306 -28.90 -11.88 -4.39
C ALA A 306 -29.64 -13.07 -3.75
N CYS A 307 -29.49 -13.26 -2.43
CA CYS A 307 -30.21 -14.30 -1.69
C CYS A 307 -31.72 -14.02 -1.66
N ALA A 308 -32.12 -12.77 -1.48
CA ALA A 308 -33.52 -12.34 -1.49
C ALA A 308 -34.17 -12.55 -2.87
N ASP A 309 -33.48 -12.20 -3.95
CA ASP A 309 -33.92 -12.42 -5.32
C ASP A 309 -34.12 -13.92 -5.62
N ARG A 310 -33.18 -14.76 -5.17
CA ARG A 310 -33.30 -16.23 -5.27
C ARG A 310 -34.47 -16.79 -4.47
N TYR A 311 -34.75 -16.24 -3.30
CA TYR A 311 -35.92 -16.59 -2.51
C TYR A 311 -37.22 -16.19 -3.22
N CYS A 312 -37.29 -14.96 -3.72
CA CYS A 312 -38.45 -14.43 -4.45
C CYS A 312 -38.75 -15.27 -5.70
N SER A 313 -37.75 -15.56 -6.52
CA SER A 313 -37.90 -16.36 -7.74
C SER A 313 -38.31 -17.81 -7.48
N SER A 314 -37.85 -18.42 -6.39
CA SER A 314 -38.24 -19.79 -5.99
C SER A 314 -39.61 -19.88 -5.30
N SER A 315 -40.22 -18.75 -4.93
CA SER A 315 -41.48 -18.73 -4.17
C SER A 315 -42.68 -19.22 -4.98
N LEU A 316 -43.61 -19.91 -4.31
CA LEU A 316 -44.88 -20.32 -4.90
C LEU A 316 -45.87 -19.15 -5.04
N ASN A 317 -45.70 -18.08 -4.27
CA ASN A 317 -46.55 -16.90 -4.32
C ASN A 317 -46.17 -16.01 -5.53
N SER A 318 -47.11 -15.76 -6.43
CA SER A 318 -46.90 -14.91 -7.61
C SER A 318 -46.51 -13.48 -7.27
N LYS A 319 -47.01 -12.93 -6.15
CA LYS A 319 -46.63 -11.60 -5.67
C LYS A 319 -45.15 -11.52 -5.29
N LEU A 320 -44.63 -12.57 -4.64
CA LEU A 320 -43.21 -12.65 -4.27
C LEU A 320 -42.32 -12.86 -5.50
N ARG A 321 -42.72 -13.70 -6.46
CA ARG A 321 -41.98 -13.83 -7.74
C ARG A 321 -41.93 -12.53 -8.53
N ASN A 322 -42.96 -11.69 -8.41
CA ASN A 322 -42.96 -10.39 -9.06
C ASN A 322 -41.84 -9.46 -8.54
N LEU A 323 -41.31 -9.72 -7.33
CA LEU A 323 -40.21 -8.97 -6.73
C LEU A 323 -38.85 -9.27 -7.36
N SER A 324 -38.66 -10.44 -7.98
CA SER A 324 -37.41 -10.82 -8.67
C SER A 324 -37.34 -10.29 -10.12
N LYS A 325 -38.11 -9.25 -10.45
CA LYS A 325 -38.08 -8.62 -11.77
C LYS A 325 -36.90 -7.66 -11.88
N LEU A 326 -36.32 -7.57 -13.07
CA LEU A 326 -35.21 -6.67 -13.37
C LEU A 326 -35.53 -5.19 -13.04
N SER A 327 -36.78 -4.76 -13.25
CA SER A 327 -37.22 -3.40 -12.93
C SER A 327 -37.14 -3.06 -11.43
N ILE A 328 -37.27 -4.05 -10.56
CA ILE A 328 -37.15 -3.88 -9.10
C ILE A 328 -35.68 -3.93 -8.70
N SER A 329 -34.90 -4.82 -9.30
CA SER A 329 -33.44 -4.86 -9.12
C SER A 329 -32.80 -3.50 -9.45
N ASN A 330 -33.20 -2.88 -10.57
CA ASN A 330 -32.75 -1.54 -10.97
C ASN A 330 -33.08 -0.41 -9.98
N ARG A 331 -34.01 -0.64 -9.03
CA ARG A 331 -34.33 0.31 -7.95
C ARG A 331 -33.61 -0.05 -6.65
N LEU A 332 -33.50 -1.34 -6.33
CA LEU A 332 -32.89 -1.82 -5.09
C LEU A 332 -31.37 -1.62 -5.06
N ILE A 333 -30.68 -1.81 -6.19
CA ILE A 333 -29.22 -1.61 -6.29
C ILE A 333 -28.83 -0.17 -5.93
N PRO A 334 -29.31 0.88 -6.64
CA PRO A 334 -28.97 2.26 -6.28
C PRO A 334 -29.51 2.66 -4.91
N GLY A 335 -30.67 2.15 -4.49
CA GLY A 335 -31.19 2.38 -3.14
C GLY A 335 -30.27 1.86 -2.04
N THR A 336 -29.64 0.69 -2.26
CA THR A 336 -28.66 0.13 -1.32
C THR A 336 -27.38 0.96 -1.29
N VAL A 337 -26.92 1.45 -2.45
CA VAL A 337 -25.78 2.37 -2.52
C VAL A 337 -26.06 3.64 -1.71
N ILE A 338 -27.19 4.31 -1.99
CA ILE A 338 -27.60 5.53 -1.28
C ILE A 338 -27.72 5.27 0.24
N PHE A 339 -28.31 4.14 0.63
CA PHE A 339 -28.40 3.75 2.03
C PHE A 339 -27.03 3.63 2.69
N THR A 340 -26.07 2.94 2.08
CA THR A 340 -24.71 2.79 2.63
C THR A 340 -23.95 4.12 2.68
N LEU A 341 -24.11 4.99 1.67
CA LEU A 341 -23.55 6.35 1.68
C LEU A 341 -24.08 7.15 2.87
N ALA A 342 -25.40 7.17 3.06
CA ALA A 342 -26.04 7.88 4.16
C ALA A 342 -25.63 7.33 5.54
N LEU A 343 -25.53 6.00 5.66
CA LEU A 343 -25.18 5.32 6.92
C LEU A 343 -23.79 5.73 7.42
N TYR A 344 -22.82 5.89 6.52
CA TYR A 344 -21.44 6.22 6.90
C TYR A 344 -21.11 7.71 6.81
N LEU A 345 -22.05 8.58 6.43
CA LEU A 345 -21.82 10.03 6.23
C LEU A 345 -21.12 10.72 7.42
N HIS A 346 -21.46 10.31 8.63
CA HIS A 346 -20.85 10.80 9.88
C HIS A 346 -19.31 10.64 9.96
N MET A 347 -18.70 9.74 9.18
CA MET A 347 -17.25 9.52 9.16
C MET A 347 -16.50 10.71 8.54
N LEU A 348 -17.12 11.44 7.61
CA LEU A 348 -16.51 12.64 7.02
C LEU A 348 -16.24 13.74 8.06
N PHE A 349 -16.93 13.71 9.20
CA PHE A 349 -16.80 14.71 10.26
C PHE A 349 -15.99 14.21 11.47
N ASN A 350 -16.05 12.91 11.77
CA ASN A 350 -15.50 12.34 13.02
C ASN A 350 -14.21 11.52 12.80
N TYR A 351 -13.53 11.71 11.68
CA TYR A 351 -12.18 11.19 11.44
C TYR A 351 -11.15 12.32 11.47
N GLU A 352 -10.01 12.07 12.08
CA GLU A 352 -8.88 12.99 12.13
C GLU A 352 -7.54 12.26 12.08
N ILE A 353 -6.46 13.03 11.97
CA ILE A 353 -5.10 12.49 11.98
C ILE A 353 -4.55 12.72 13.38
N ASN A 354 -4.34 11.63 14.12
CA ASN A 354 -3.77 11.65 15.47
C ASN A 354 -2.40 10.94 15.43
N HIS A 355 -1.33 11.67 15.76
CA HIS A 355 0.05 11.15 15.76
C HIS A 355 0.45 10.46 14.43
N GLY A 356 0.07 11.04 13.29
CA GLY A 356 0.36 10.50 11.96
C GLY A 356 -0.55 9.34 11.53
N MET A 357 -1.45 8.86 12.39
CA MET A 357 -2.44 7.83 12.05
C MET A 357 -3.82 8.43 11.80
N CYS A 358 -4.42 8.09 10.65
CA CYS A 358 -5.79 8.43 10.33
C CYS A 358 -6.75 7.52 11.11
N GLY A 359 -7.59 8.11 11.97
CA GLY A 359 -8.49 7.33 12.82
C GLY A 359 -9.70 8.11 13.33
N PRO A 360 -10.56 7.44 14.13
CA PRO A 360 -11.67 8.08 14.82
C PRO A 360 -11.18 9.23 15.70
N LYS A 361 -11.91 10.34 15.71
CA LYS A 361 -11.60 11.55 16.49
C LYS A 361 -11.48 11.30 17.99
N ASP A 362 -12.38 10.51 18.55
CA ASP A 362 -12.39 10.21 19.98
C ASP A 362 -12.77 8.75 20.23
N GLY A 363 -12.39 8.23 21.40
CA GLY A 363 -12.67 6.85 21.78
C GLY A 363 -14.16 6.51 21.81
N THR A 364 -15.02 7.49 22.15
CA THR A 364 -16.48 7.24 22.17
C THR A 364 -17.06 7.07 20.77
N TYR A 365 -16.54 7.82 19.78
CA TYR A 365 -16.90 7.61 18.39
C TYR A 365 -16.30 6.30 17.85
N ALA A 366 -15.06 5.98 18.21
CA ALA A 366 -14.44 4.70 17.84
C ALA A 366 -15.29 3.50 18.32
N GLN A 367 -15.81 3.56 19.54
CA GLN A 367 -16.69 2.53 20.09
C GLN A 367 -18.03 2.46 19.33
N ARG A 368 -18.69 3.60 19.09
CA ARG A 368 -19.95 3.66 18.33
C ARG A 368 -19.78 3.13 16.90
N LEU A 369 -18.69 3.49 16.24
CA LEU A 369 -18.36 3.01 14.90
C LEU A 369 -18.07 1.50 14.91
N SER A 370 -17.36 0.99 15.93
CA SER A 370 -17.09 -0.44 16.09
C SER A 370 -18.39 -1.23 16.25
N ILE A 371 -19.30 -0.75 17.10
CA ILE A 371 -20.63 -1.37 17.29
C ILE A 371 -21.41 -1.33 15.97
N LEU A 372 -21.45 -0.18 15.29
CA LEU A 372 -22.12 -0.06 13.98
C LEU A 372 -21.56 -1.08 12.98
N SER A 373 -20.23 -1.17 12.86
CA SER A 373 -19.55 -2.10 11.96
C SER A 373 -19.84 -3.58 12.27
N LEU A 374 -19.96 -3.93 13.56
CA LEU A 374 -20.33 -5.28 13.98
C LEU A 374 -21.73 -5.65 13.46
N PHE A 375 -22.69 -4.73 13.59
CA PHE A 375 -24.05 -4.97 13.10
C PHE A 375 -24.11 -5.01 11.58
N THR A 376 -23.47 -4.06 10.90
CA THR A 376 -23.55 -3.92 9.45
C THR A 376 -22.76 -4.98 8.68
N PHE A 377 -21.70 -5.53 9.26
CA PHE A 377 -20.86 -6.54 8.58
C PHE A 377 -21.08 -7.96 9.12
N CYS A 378 -21.19 -8.14 10.43
CA CYS A 378 -21.13 -9.49 11.03
C CYS A 378 -22.51 -10.06 11.37
N ILE A 379 -23.48 -9.20 11.74
CA ILE A 379 -24.77 -9.68 12.26
C ILE A 379 -25.83 -9.63 11.17
N ILE A 380 -26.11 -8.45 10.62
CA ILE A 380 -27.27 -8.24 9.75
C ILE A 380 -27.13 -9.02 8.43
N PRO A 381 -26.04 -8.89 7.65
CA PRO A 381 -25.98 -9.59 6.37
C PRO A 381 -25.98 -11.12 6.51
N PRO A 382 -25.16 -11.75 7.37
CA PRO A 382 -25.20 -13.20 7.54
C PRO A 382 -26.54 -13.73 8.06
N ALA A 383 -27.23 -12.99 8.95
CA ALA A 383 -28.56 -13.37 9.42
C ALA A 383 -29.61 -13.34 8.30
N LEU A 384 -29.60 -12.28 7.47
CA LEU A 384 -30.49 -12.16 6.33
C LEU A 384 -30.18 -13.21 5.25
N MET A 385 -28.91 -13.41 4.92
CA MET A 385 -28.47 -14.42 3.95
C MET A 385 -28.86 -15.82 4.38
N SER A 386 -28.65 -16.17 5.66
CA SER A 386 -29.06 -17.46 6.22
C SER A 386 -30.57 -17.66 6.14
N THR A 387 -31.34 -16.62 6.50
CA THR A 387 -32.80 -16.65 6.44
C THR A 387 -33.30 -16.88 5.02
N PHE A 388 -32.86 -16.07 4.05
CA PHE A 388 -33.26 -16.23 2.65
C PHE A 388 -32.78 -17.55 2.03
N SER A 389 -31.59 -18.03 2.42
CA SER A 389 -31.06 -19.31 1.94
C SER A 389 -31.89 -20.50 2.43
N ILE A 390 -32.26 -20.51 3.72
CA ILE A 390 -33.13 -21.55 4.31
C ILE A 390 -34.50 -21.52 3.64
N LEU A 391 -35.09 -20.33 3.47
CA LEU A 391 -36.39 -20.18 2.82
C LEU A 391 -36.35 -20.63 1.35
N SER A 392 -35.31 -20.26 0.60
CA SER A 392 -35.09 -20.72 -0.78
C SER A 392 -34.96 -22.23 -0.86
N PHE A 393 -34.21 -22.85 0.05
CA PHE A 393 -34.06 -24.30 0.11
C PHE A 393 -35.39 -25.00 0.39
N ARG A 394 -36.20 -24.48 1.31
CA ARG A 394 -37.54 -25.00 1.61
C ARG A 394 -38.45 -24.95 0.38
N ASN A 395 -38.46 -23.83 -0.34
CA ASN A 395 -39.23 -23.66 -1.56
C ASN A 395 -38.82 -24.67 -2.65
N ILE A 396 -37.52 -24.79 -2.91
CA ILE A 396 -36.98 -25.73 -3.92
C ILE A 396 -37.29 -27.18 -3.52
N LYS A 397 -37.14 -27.55 -2.24
CA LYS A 397 -37.46 -28.90 -1.75
C LYS A 397 -38.95 -29.21 -1.89
N GLN A 398 -39.82 -28.24 -1.65
CA GLN A 398 -41.27 -28.39 -1.81
C GLN A 398 -41.66 -28.55 -3.29
N GLN A 399 -41.09 -27.75 -4.19
CA GLN A 399 -41.30 -27.90 -5.64
C GLN A 399 -40.82 -29.28 -6.13
N ARG A 400 -39.65 -29.74 -5.65
CA ARG A 400 -39.11 -31.07 -5.97
C ARG A 400 -40.00 -32.23 -5.51
N ARG A 401 -40.81 -32.05 -4.46
CA ARG A 401 -41.75 -33.07 -3.97
C ARG A 401 -43.06 -33.10 -4.77
N ARG A 402 -43.44 -32.00 -5.42
CA ARG A 402 -44.68 -31.89 -6.21
C ARG A 402 -44.53 -32.37 -7.65
N ILE A 403 -43.32 -32.35 -8.18
CA ILE A 403 -43.00 -32.88 -9.52
C ILE A 403 -42.52 -34.32 -9.35
N MET A 404 -43.43 -35.30 -9.46
CA MET A 404 -43.03 -36.70 -9.61
C MET A 404 -42.44 -36.90 -11.02
N PRO A 405 -41.32 -37.64 -11.17
CA PRO A 405 -40.68 -37.82 -12.47
C PRO A 405 -41.48 -38.84 -13.27
N VAL A 406 -42.43 -38.38 -14.08
CA VAL A 406 -42.91 -39.16 -15.22
C VAL A 406 -42.00 -38.74 -16.38
N ASN A 407 -40.89 -39.47 -16.56
CA ASN A 407 -39.82 -39.22 -17.55
C ASN A 407 -39.07 -37.88 -17.38
N ALA A 408 -38.10 -37.85 -16.46
CA ALA A 408 -37.17 -36.73 -16.36
C ALA A 408 -36.29 -36.65 -17.61
N THR A 409 -36.56 -35.68 -18.49
CA THR A 409 -35.68 -35.35 -19.62
C THR A 409 -34.29 -34.94 -19.12
N VAL A 410 -33.24 -35.20 -19.91
CA VAL A 410 -31.83 -34.87 -19.59
C VAL A 410 -31.68 -33.39 -19.15
N GLY A 411 -32.51 -32.49 -19.68
CA GLY A 411 -32.56 -31.08 -19.28
C GLY A 411 -33.03 -30.83 -17.84
N GLY A 412 -34.03 -31.58 -17.35
CA GLY A 412 -34.53 -31.45 -15.98
C GLY A 412 -33.52 -31.91 -14.93
N VAL A 413 -32.70 -32.91 -15.25
CA VAL A 413 -31.62 -33.38 -14.37
C VAL A 413 -30.48 -32.35 -14.27
N LYS A 414 -30.06 -31.76 -15.40
CA LYS A 414 -29.03 -30.69 -15.43
C LYS A 414 -29.45 -29.44 -14.66
N MET A 415 -30.71 -29.02 -14.77
CA MET A 415 -31.24 -27.87 -14.03
C MET A 415 -31.23 -28.13 -12.51
N ARG A 416 -31.57 -29.36 -12.08
CA ARG A 416 -31.59 -29.76 -10.67
C ARG A 416 -30.20 -29.83 -10.03
N GLN A 417 -29.17 -30.18 -10.82
CA GLN A 417 -27.75 -30.14 -10.39
C GLN A 417 -27.26 -28.69 -10.22
N ARG A 418 -27.59 -27.81 -11.16
CA ARG A 418 -27.23 -26.38 -11.12
C ARG A 418 -27.81 -25.65 -9.90
N ASP A 419 -29.07 -25.89 -9.57
CA ASP A 419 -29.71 -25.30 -8.37
C ASP A 419 -29.01 -25.75 -7.07
N GLY A 420 -28.56 -27.01 -7.01
CA GLY A 420 -27.82 -27.54 -5.87
C GLY A 420 -26.40 -26.97 -5.76
N GLN A 421 -25.73 -26.77 -6.90
CA GLN A 421 -24.42 -26.12 -6.95
C GLN A 421 -24.50 -24.67 -6.46
N LEU A 422 -25.49 -23.89 -6.90
CA LEU A 422 -25.69 -22.52 -6.44
C LEU A 422 -25.96 -22.44 -4.93
N LEU A 423 -26.78 -23.34 -4.39
CA LEU A 423 -27.06 -23.38 -2.95
C LEU A 423 -25.82 -23.77 -2.13
N ARG A 424 -24.98 -24.68 -2.62
CA ARG A 424 -23.70 -25.03 -1.99
C ARG A 424 -22.73 -23.85 -2.04
N MET A 425 -22.63 -23.18 -3.19
CA MET A 425 -21.81 -21.98 -3.36
C MET A 425 -22.21 -20.88 -2.37
N LEU A 426 -23.51 -20.58 -2.26
CA LEU A 426 -24.03 -19.57 -1.32
C LEU A 426 -23.78 -19.97 0.15
N PHE A 427 -23.91 -21.26 0.50
CA PHE A 427 -23.62 -21.74 1.85
C PHE A 427 -22.15 -21.59 2.22
N PHE A 428 -21.22 -22.03 1.35
CA PHE A 428 -19.79 -21.84 1.58
C PHE A 428 -19.40 -20.37 1.66
N HIS A 429 -20.10 -19.52 0.90
CA HIS A 429 -19.88 -18.09 0.94
C HIS A 429 -20.28 -17.46 2.28
N VAL A 430 -21.48 -17.77 2.79
CA VAL A 430 -21.93 -17.33 4.13
C VAL A 430 -20.97 -17.81 5.21
N LEU A 431 -20.50 -19.06 5.10
CA LEU A 431 -19.56 -19.66 6.05
C LEU A 431 -18.18 -18.97 6.01
N ALA A 432 -17.64 -18.71 4.82
CA ALA A 432 -16.36 -18.03 4.65
C ALA A 432 -16.43 -16.59 5.18
N GLU A 433 -17.53 -15.89 4.93
CA GLU A 433 -17.74 -14.53 5.45
C GLU A 433 -17.77 -14.51 6.99
N PHE A 434 -18.49 -15.44 7.61
CA PHE A 434 -18.51 -15.58 9.06
C PHE A 434 -17.13 -15.91 9.64
N ILE A 435 -16.40 -16.85 9.04
CA ILE A 435 -15.09 -17.28 9.54
C ILE A 435 -14.02 -16.19 9.36
N LEU A 436 -14.02 -15.47 8.24
CA LEU A 436 -12.94 -14.53 7.91
C LEU A 436 -13.17 -13.14 8.50
N VAL A 437 -14.42 -12.65 8.55
CA VAL A 437 -14.71 -11.26 8.92
C VAL A 437 -14.99 -11.11 10.41
N THR A 438 -15.69 -12.07 11.01
CA THR A 438 -16.12 -11.97 12.42
C THR A 438 -14.97 -11.89 13.42
N PRO A 439 -13.88 -12.68 13.31
CA PRO A 439 -12.75 -12.56 14.23
C PRO A 439 -12.08 -11.18 14.20
N PHE A 440 -11.95 -10.59 13.00
CA PHE A 440 -11.34 -9.27 12.85
C PHE A 440 -12.19 -8.17 13.48
N SER A 441 -13.50 -8.15 13.21
CA SER A 441 -14.41 -7.14 13.81
C SER A 441 -14.51 -7.28 15.33
N ILE A 442 -14.49 -8.50 15.86
CA ILE A 442 -14.48 -8.75 17.32
C ILE A 442 -13.15 -8.29 17.93
N ALA A 443 -12.01 -8.65 17.33
CA ALA A 443 -10.69 -8.22 17.81
C ALA A 443 -10.56 -6.68 17.82
N TYR A 444 -11.07 -6.02 16.78
CA TYR A 444 -11.08 -4.55 16.69
C TYR A 444 -11.94 -3.90 17.79
N LEU A 445 -13.12 -4.45 18.06
CA LEU A 445 -13.99 -3.99 19.15
C LEU A 445 -13.30 -4.17 20.52
N ILE A 446 -12.68 -5.32 20.77
CA ILE A 446 -11.95 -5.60 22.02
C ILE A 446 -10.79 -4.62 22.19
N SER A 447 -10.01 -4.37 21.13
CA SER A 447 -8.91 -3.40 21.15
C SER A 447 -9.39 -1.98 21.49
N THR A 448 -10.53 -1.57 20.92
CA THR A 448 -11.13 -0.26 21.15
C THR A 448 -11.65 -0.10 22.57
N ILE A 449 -12.23 -1.15 23.15
CA ILE A 449 -12.71 -1.14 24.54
C ILE A 449 -11.50 -1.06 25.49
N ASN A 450 -10.47 -1.88 25.26
CA ASN A 450 -9.29 -1.93 26.12
C ASN A 450 -8.52 -0.60 26.13
N THR A 451 -8.40 0.08 24.99
CA THR A 451 -7.70 1.36 24.90
C THR A 451 -8.39 2.48 25.69
N GLN A 452 -9.72 2.49 25.79
CA GLN A 452 -10.44 3.46 26.64
C GLN A 452 -10.23 3.23 28.15
N PHE A 453 -10.05 1.97 28.58
CA PHE A 453 -9.78 1.64 29.98
C PHE A 453 -8.41 2.15 30.47
N TYR A 454 -7.44 2.33 29.57
CA TYR A 454 -6.11 2.86 29.92
C TYR A 454 -6.04 4.39 29.92
N THR A 455 -6.97 5.09 29.26
CA THR A 455 -7.02 6.56 29.23
C THR A 455 -7.94 7.17 30.31
N SER A 456 -8.61 6.34 31.10
CA SER A 456 -9.60 6.75 32.12
C SER A 456 -9.18 6.43 33.56
N ASN A 457 -7.99 5.84 33.75
CA ASN A 457 -7.28 5.71 35.03
C ASN A 457 -6.00 6.54 34.96
#